data_AF-A0AAU8MHN5-F1
#
_entry.id   AF-A0AAU8MHN5-F1
#
_cell.length_a   1.000
_cell.length_b   1.000
_cell.length_c   1.000
_cell.angle_alpha   90.00
_cell.angle_beta   90.00
_cell.angle_gamma   90.00
#
_symmetry.space_group_name_H-M   'P 1'
#
loop_
_entity.id
_entity.type
_entity.pdbx_description
1 polymer ?
#
loop_
_entity_poly.entity_id
_entity_poly.type
_entity_poly.pdbx_seq_one_letter_code
_entity_poly.pdbx_strand_id
1 'polypeptide(L)'
;MSLPQAFSEPEWALLSGGLQLRRSDARDPRSLLARALLDDEACEQLLAALGPIIGSPTLAITASLLAKRFSFLSTGACLYAMSVYDKGLILSLDNSVIEYAHDDGLWTSSMPLVDVTPVGYEPGAREAWRDMIVGSLFRDMLKPLWETFNRVTGISRRILWENTAVRVYSLYDKRMEKVEDPLIRQRYQADFDWLLNQADPALFGLSYNPLKHFRRPQTVLEAEGKSVRFRRTCCFYYDASNPVEYCSNCPLLRPKKCR
;
A
#
# COMPACT_ATOMS: atom_id res chain seq x y z
N MET A 1 -7.39 -4.00 30.63
CA MET A 1 -8.44 -4.39 29.66
C MET A 1 -9.23 -3.16 29.23
N SER A 2 -8.62 -2.29 28.43
CA SER A 2 -9.45 -1.42 27.59
C SER A 2 -10.01 -2.31 26.48
N LEU A 3 -11.32 -2.55 26.50
CA LEU A 3 -12.02 -3.31 25.46
C LEU A 3 -11.62 -2.78 24.08
N PRO A 4 -11.37 -3.64 23.08
CA PRO A 4 -11.20 -3.19 21.71
C PRO A 4 -12.45 -2.43 21.29
N GLN A 5 -12.36 -1.10 21.25
CA GLN A 5 -13.46 -0.27 20.81
C GLN A 5 -13.55 -0.43 19.30
N ALA A 6 -14.67 -0.98 18.83
CA ALA A 6 -15.06 -0.97 17.43
C ALA A 6 -14.84 0.43 16.82
N PHE A 7 -14.63 0.48 15.50
CA PHE A 7 -14.68 1.76 14.81
C PHE A 7 -16.06 2.38 15.03
N SER A 8 -16.08 3.63 15.49
CA SER A 8 -17.27 4.46 15.50
C SER A 8 -17.77 4.66 14.06
N GLU A 9 -19.04 5.04 13.89
CA GLU A 9 -19.61 5.27 12.56
C GLU A 9 -18.80 6.27 11.72
N PRO A 10 -18.33 7.42 12.25
CA PRO A 10 -17.49 8.35 11.47
C PRO A 10 -16.14 7.76 11.07
N GLU A 11 -15.49 7.00 11.97
CA GLU A 11 -14.22 6.33 11.66
C GLU A 11 -14.42 5.30 10.55
N TRP A 12 -15.46 4.47 10.65
CA TRP A 12 -15.78 3.48 9.63
C TRP A 12 -16.17 4.12 8.30
N ALA A 13 -16.94 5.22 8.30
CA ALA A 13 -17.30 5.94 7.08
C ALA A 13 -16.06 6.47 6.34
N LEU A 14 -15.07 6.99 7.07
CA LEU A 14 -13.81 7.45 6.45
C LEU A 14 -12.99 6.27 5.91
N LEU A 15 -12.81 5.21 6.71
CA LEU A 15 -12.06 4.02 6.29
C LEU A 15 -12.70 3.36 5.05
N SER A 16 -14.01 3.19 5.05
CA SER A 16 -14.73 2.52 3.96
C SER A 16 -14.96 3.39 2.73
N GLY A 17 -15.02 4.72 2.90
CA GLY A 17 -15.08 5.67 1.80
C GLY A 17 -13.70 5.95 1.21
N GLY A 18 -12.93 6.83 1.86
CA GLY A 18 -11.69 7.36 1.31
C GLY A 18 -10.57 6.34 1.15
N LEU A 19 -10.58 5.28 1.97
CA LEU A 19 -9.56 4.23 2.00
C LEU A 19 -10.08 2.86 1.54
N GLN A 20 -11.34 2.80 1.12
CA GLN A 20 -11.97 1.63 0.49
C GLN A 20 -11.91 0.35 1.35
N LEU A 21 -11.86 0.48 2.69
CA LEU A 21 -11.98 -0.67 3.59
C LEU A 21 -13.37 -1.29 3.47
N ARG A 22 -13.46 -2.61 3.38
CA ARG A 22 -14.73 -3.35 3.36
C ARG A 22 -14.66 -4.54 4.30
N ARG A 23 -15.84 -5.04 4.69
CA ARG A 23 -15.95 -6.40 5.22
C ARG A 23 -15.97 -7.39 4.04
N SER A 24 -15.45 -8.58 4.26
CA SER A 24 -15.29 -9.60 3.20
C SER A 24 -16.61 -10.15 2.65
N ASP A 25 -17.73 -9.94 3.35
CA ASP A 25 -19.09 -10.29 2.88
C ASP A 25 -19.57 -9.35 1.75
N ALA A 26 -19.07 -8.12 1.71
CA ALA A 26 -19.38 -7.11 0.70
C ALA A 26 -18.33 -7.03 -0.42
N ARG A 27 -17.52 -8.09 -0.60
CA ARG A 27 -16.45 -8.11 -1.60
C ARG A 27 -16.97 -8.25 -3.03
N ASP A 28 -16.24 -7.70 -3.99
CA ASP A 28 -16.44 -7.96 -5.41
C ASP A 28 -16.10 -9.43 -5.73
N PRO A 29 -16.85 -10.12 -6.61
CA PRO A 29 -16.56 -11.50 -7.00
C PRO A 29 -15.19 -11.66 -7.69
N ARG A 30 -14.62 -10.60 -8.27
CA ARG A 30 -13.26 -10.56 -8.84
C ARG A 30 -12.25 -10.38 -7.72
N SER A 31 -12.17 -11.40 -6.88
CA SER A 31 -11.35 -11.39 -5.69
C SER A 31 -10.99 -12.79 -5.20
N LEU A 32 -9.93 -12.85 -4.38
CA LEU A 32 -9.49 -14.07 -3.70
C LEU A 32 -8.76 -13.70 -2.41
N LEU A 33 -8.73 -14.63 -1.45
CA LEU A 33 -7.90 -14.47 -0.25
C LEU A 33 -6.44 -14.24 -0.65
N ALA A 34 -5.76 -13.34 0.06
CA ALA A 34 -4.36 -13.02 -0.22
C ALA A 34 -3.47 -14.28 -0.13
N ARG A 35 -3.77 -15.21 0.79
CA ARG A 35 -3.10 -16.52 0.87
C ARG A 35 -3.13 -17.29 -0.45
N ALA A 36 -4.22 -17.23 -1.21
CA ALA A 36 -4.34 -17.98 -2.46
C ALA A 36 -3.29 -17.55 -3.49
N LEU A 37 -2.80 -16.30 -3.43
CA LEU A 37 -1.72 -15.82 -4.30
C LEU A 37 -0.31 -16.26 -3.88
N LEU A 38 -0.17 -17.12 -2.87
CA LEU A 38 1.09 -17.81 -2.61
C LEU A 38 1.27 -19.06 -3.46
N ASP A 39 0.19 -19.55 -4.06
CA ASP A 39 0.26 -20.59 -5.08
C ASP A 39 0.62 -19.97 -6.44
N ASP A 40 1.65 -20.54 -7.09
CA ASP A 40 2.21 -19.98 -8.33
C ASP A 40 1.21 -20.05 -9.48
N GLU A 41 0.44 -21.14 -9.57
CA GLU A 41 -0.56 -21.35 -10.62
C GLU A 41 -1.75 -20.40 -10.45
N ALA A 42 -2.29 -20.28 -9.24
CA ALA A 42 -3.36 -19.33 -8.94
C ALA A 42 -2.93 -17.87 -9.20
N CYS A 43 -1.67 -17.54 -8.88
CA CYS A 43 -1.10 -16.23 -9.17
C CYS A 43 -0.99 -15.96 -10.67
N GLU A 44 -0.45 -16.90 -11.43
CA GLU A 44 -0.35 -16.77 -12.88
C GLU A 44 -1.72 -16.64 -13.54
N GLN A 45 -2.69 -17.47 -13.14
CA GLN A 45 -4.06 -17.44 -13.65
C GLN A 45 -4.74 -16.08 -13.40
N LEU A 46 -4.62 -15.54 -12.17
CA LEU A 46 -5.16 -14.21 -11.87
C LEU A 46 -4.53 -13.15 -12.76
N LEU A 47 -3.20 -13.12 -12.84
CA LEU A 47 -2.48 -12.10 -13.60
C LEU A 47 -2.77 -12.22 -15.11
N ALA A 48 -2.91 -13.43 -15.64
CA ALA A 48 -3.30 -13.66 -17.04
C ALA A 48 -4.72 -13.16 -17.32
N ALA A 49 -5.65 -13.35 -16.40
CA ALA A 49 -7.02 -12.85 -16.52
C ALA A 49 -7.09 -11.31 -16.40
N LEU A 50 -6.29 -10.73 -15.50
CA LEU A 50 -6.29 -9.29 -15.22
C LEU A 50 -5.58 -8.46 -16.30
N GLY A 51 -4.49 -8.98 -16.89
CA GLY A 51 -3.65 -8.26 -17.84
C GLY A 51 -4.43 -7.58 -18.96
N PRO A 52 -5.27 -8.31 -19.72
CA PRO A 52 -6.12 -7.73 -20.77
C PRO A 52 -7.10 -6.67 -20.27
N ILE A 53 -7.67 -6.86 -19.07
CA ILE A 53 -8.66 -5.93 -18.47
C ILE A 53 -8.03 -4.56 -18.19
N ILE A 54 -6.77 -4.54 -17.74
CA ILE A 54 -6.04 -3.32 -17.42
C ILE A 54 -5.13 -2.83 -18.55
N GLY A 55 -5.23 -3.44 -19.75
CA GLY A 55 -4.40 -3.09 -20.91
C GLY A 55 -2.92 -3.39 -20.75
N SER A 56 -2.53 -4.27 -19.81
CA SER A 56 -1.12 -4.58 -19.54
C SER A 56 -0.57 -5.61 -20.55
N PRO A 57 0.59 -5.35 -21.18
CA PRO A 57 1.11 -6.21 -22.24
C PRO A 57 1.87 -7.45 -21.74
N THR A 58 2.22 -7.53 -20.44
CA THR A 58 2.93 -8.70 -19.88
C THR A 58 2.46 -9.04 -18.46
N LEU A 59 2.72 -10.27 -18.02
CA LEU A 59 2.45 -10.68 -16.64
C LEU A 59 3.25 -9.85 -15.62
N ALA A 60 4.51 -9.51 -15.93
CA ALA A 60 5.36 -8.69 -15.05
C ALA A 60 4.79 -7.27 -14.84
N ILE A 61 4.28 -6.65 -15.91
CA ILE A 61 3.63 -5.33 -15.83
C ILE A 61 2.31 -5.46 -15.06
N THR A 62 1.53 -6.51 -15.31
CA THR A 62 0.28 -6.78 -14.58
C THR A 62 0.53 -6.91 -13.08
N ALA A 63 1.54 -7.70 -12.69
CA ALA A 63 1.95 -7.85 -11.31
C ALA A 63 2.41 -6.53 -10.68
N SER A 64 3.17 -5.69 -11.41
CA SER A 64 3.58 -4.36 -10.94
C SER A 64 2.37 -3.44 -10.67
N LEU A 65 1.37 -3.44 -11.55
CA LEU A 65 0.19 -2.58 -11.43
C LEU A 65 -0.78 -3.06 -10.36
N LEU A 66 -1.03 -4.37 -10.29
CA LEU A 66 -1.79 -4.98 -9.19
C LEU A 66 -1.10 -4.71 -7.85
N ALA A 67 0.23 -4.90 -7.77
CA ALA A 67 1.00 -4.59 -6.58
C ALA A 67 0.84 -3.13 -6.12
N LYS A 68 0.89 -2.20 -7.08
CA LYS A 68 0.68 -0.76 -6.84
C LYS A 68 -0.73 -0.45 -6.33
N ARG A 69 -1.75 -1.15 -6.82
CA ARG A 69 -3.14 -1.00 -6.35
C ARG A 69 -3.33 -1.63 -4.97
N PHE A 70 -2.91 -2.88 -4.79
CA PHE A 70 -3.03 -3.58 -3.52
C PHE A 70 -2.25 -2.88 -2.41
N SER A 71 -1.06 -2.34 -2.70
CA SER A 71 -0.32 -1.50 -1.75
C SER A 71 -1.08 -0.25 -1.32
N PHE A 72 -1.81 0.39 -2.24
CA PHE A 72 -2.62 1.57 -1.94
C PHE A 72 -3.74 1.23 -0.94
N LEU A 73 -4.42 0.12 -1.20
CA LEU A 73 -5.53 -0.39 -0.40
C LEU A 73 -5.07 -0.84 0.99
N SER A 74 -4.11 -1.78 1.03
CA SER A 74 -3.62 -2.40 2.26
C SER A 74 -2.92 -1.41 3.20
N THR A 75 -1.96 -0.62 2.70
CA THR A 75 -1.25 0.36 3.54
C THR A 75 -2.15 1.52 3.94
N GLY A 76 -3.11 1.90 3.08
CA GLY A 76 -4.05 2.99 3.30
C GLY A 76 -4.90 2.79 4.56
N ALA A 77 -5.73 1.74 4.57
CA ALA A 77 -6.62 1.48 5.70
C ALA A 77 -5.85 1.13 6.99
N CYS A 78 -4.83 0.26 6.87
CA CYS A 78 -4.06 -0.24 8.01
C CYS A 78 -3.34 0.89 8.77
N LEU A 79 -2.49 1.64 8.06
CA LEU A 79 -1.67 2.67 8.69
C LEU A 79 -2.50 3.90 9.08
N TYR A 80 -3.62 4.16 8.40
CA TYR A 80 -4.54 5.22 8.81
C TYR A 80 -5.25 4.89 10.12
N ALA A 81 -5.83 3.70 10.25
CA ALA A 81 -6.45 3.29 11.50
C ALA A 81 -5.45 3.34 12.67
N MET A 82 -4.24 2.84 12.45
CA MET A 82 -3.17 2.84 13.45
C MET A 82 -2.75 4.26 13.87
N SER A 83 -2.47 5.15 12.92
CA SER A 83 -1.90 6.46 13.23
C SER A 83 -2.94 7.53 13.57
N VAL A 84 -4.12 7.49 12.96
CA VAL A 84 -5.17 8.51 13.13
C VAL A 84 -6.15 8.11 14.21
N TYR A 85 -6.57 6.85 14.27
CA TYR A 85 -7.56 6.37 15.24
C TYR A 85 -6.96 5.62 16.43
N ASP A 86 -5.66 5.32 16.38
CA ASP A 86 -4.98 4.51 17.40
C ASP A 86 -5.63 3.13 17.58
N LYS A 87 -6.14 2.59 16.46
CA LYS A 87 -6.85 1.32 16.35
C LYS A 87 -6.18 0.44 15.30
N GLY A 88 -5.82 -0.78 15.67
CA GLY A 88 -5.00 -1.65 14.83
C GLY A 88 -5.88 -2.50 13.93
N LEU A 89 -5.57 -2.54 12.63
CA LEU A 89 -6.15 -3.52 11.70
C LEU A 89 -5.12 -4.59 11.39
N ILE A 90 -5.47 -5.86 11.60
CA ILE A 90 -4.58 -6.99 11.32
C ILE A 90 -4.69 -7.36 9.84
N LEU A 91 -3.80 -6.84 9.01
CA LEU A 91 -3.72 -7.27 7.62
C LEU A 91 -2.74 -8.45 7.54
N SER A 92 -3.29 -9.64 7.31
CA SER A 92 -2.54 -10.88 7.13
C SER A 92 -3.01 -11.60 5.86
N LEU A 93 -2.31 -12.67 5.46
CA LEU A 93 -2.70 -13.50 4.31
C LEU A 93 -4.09 -14.14 4.47
N ASP A 94 -4.48 -14.46 5.70
CA ASP A 94 -5.78 -15.08 6.03
C ASP A 94 -6.89 -14.04 6.25
N ASN A 95 -6.52 -12.83 6.64
CA ASN A 95 -7.50 -11.79 6.94
C ASN A 95 -7.75 -10.84 5.77
N SER A 96 -6.95 -10.90 4.71
CA SER A 96 -7.01 -9.93 3.60
C SER A 96 -7.47 -10.58 2.31
N VAL A 97 -8.34 -9.89 1.57
CA VAL A 97 -8.79 -10.26 0.24
C VAL A 97 -8.15 -9.34 -0.79
N ILE A 98 -7.64 -9.90 -1.89
CA ILE A 98 -7.13 -9.15 -3.03
C ILE A 98 -8.28 -8.99 -4.02
N GLU A 99 -8.89 -7.82 -4.04
CA GLU A 99 -9.80 -7.41 -5.11
C GLU A 99 -9.02 -6.80 -6.26
N TYR A 100 -9.38 -7.20 -7.48
CA TYR A 100 -8.78 -6.72 -8.71
C TYR A 100 -9.82 -6.23 -9.73
N ALA A 101 -11.02 -5.91 -9.23
CA ALA A 101 -12.06 -5.23 -9.99
C ALA A 101 -11.51 -3.96 -10.68
N HIS A 102 -11.76 -3.88 -11.99
CA HIS A 102 -11.34 -2.80 -12.86
C HIS A 102 -12.39 -2.61 -13.95
N ASP A 103 -13.08 -1.48 -13.91
CA ASP A 103 -14.25 -1.17 -14.74
C ASP A 103 -14.00 0.15 -15.46
N ASP A 104 -14.32 0.20 -16.76
CA ASP A 104 -14.20 1.40 -17.60
C ASP A 104 -12.83 2.12 -17.49
N GLY A 105 -11.75 1.35 -17.43
CA GLY A 105 -10.39 1.88 -17.34
C GLY A 105 -9.96 2.31 -15.93
N LEU A 106 -10.76 2.04 -14.90
CA LEU A 106 -10.52 2.47 -13.52
C LEU A 106 -10.54 1.32 -12.53
N TRP A 107 -9.63 1.37 -11.54
CA TRP A 107 -9.67 0.46 -10.40
C TRP A 107 -10.87 0.73 -9.50
N THR A 108 -11.81 -0.21 -9.49
CA THR A 108 -12.99 -0.24 -8.59
C THR A 108 -12.78 -1.13 -7.36
N SER A 109 -11.64 -1.82 -7.29
CA SER A 109 -11.28 -2.70 -6.17
C SER A 109 -11.23 -2.02 -4.80
N SER A 110 -11.68 -2.72 -3.77
CA SER A 110 -11.63 -2.34 -2.36
C SER A 110 -10.62 -3.18 -1.57
N MET A 111 -10.51 -2.93 -0.26
CA MET A 111 -9.72 -3.72 0.69
C MET A 111 -10.66 -4.50 1.63
N PRO A 112 -11.18 -5.68 1.23
CA PRO A 112 -12.00 -6.47 2.13
C PRO A 112 -11.14 -7.20 3.15
N LEU A 113 -11.57 -7.16 4.41
CA LEU A 113 -11.02 -7.99 5.48
C LEU A 113 -12.07 -8.98 6.00
N VAL A 114 -11.62 -10.17 6.38
CA VAL A 114 -12.49 -11.19 6.99
C VAL A 114 -12.94 -10.73 8.37
N ASP A 115 -12.00 -10.22 9.16
CA ASP A 115 -12.17 -9.61 10.46
C ASP A 115 -11.69 -8.15 10.42
N VAL A 116 -12.61 -7.24 10.73
CA VAL A 116 -12.36 -5.79 10.81
C VAL A 116 -12.31 -5.30 12.25
N THR A 117 -12.33 -6.20 13.22
CA THR A 117 -12.30 -5.87 14.64
C THR A 117 -10.97 -5.21 14.97
N PRO A 118 -10.98 -3.96 15.46
CA PRO A 118 -9.75 -3.27 15.78
C PRO A 118 -9.07 -3.89 17.00
N VAL A 119 -7.75 -3.99 16.94
CA VAL A 119 -6.91 -4.43 18.05
C VAL A 119 -6.32 -3.20 18.72
N GLY A 120 -6.59 -3.03 20.01
CA GLY A 120 -5.98 -1.99 20.85
C GLY A 120 -4.70 -2.46 21.53
N TYR A 121 -4.24 -1.71 22.52
CA TYR A 121 -3.07 -2.03 23.33
C TYR A 121 -3.27 -1.60 24.79
N GLU A 122 -2.61 -2.29 25.72
CA GLU A 122 -2.61 -1.91 27.13
C GLU A 122 -1.67 -0.72 27.38
N PRO A 123 -1.86 0.08 28.44
CA PRO A 123 -1.01 1.23 28.74
C PRO A 123 0.49 0.88 28.74
N GLY A 124 1.27 1.66 27.98
CA GLY A 124 2.72 1.43 27.83
C GLY A 124 3.12 0.42 26.76
N ALA A 125 2.17 -0.28 26.11
CA ALA A 125 2.46 -1.31 25.10
C ALA A 125 2.37 -0.84 23.64
N ARG A 126 2.27 0.48 23.40
CA ARG A 126 2.01 1.04 22.06
C ARG A 126 3.09 0.65 21.04
N GLU A 127 4.36 0.62 21.45
CA GLU A 127 5.46 0.29 20.53
C GLU A 127 5.37 -1.16 20.05
N ALA A 128 5.23 -2.12 20.97
CA ALA A 128 5.06 -3.53 20.62
C ALA A 128 3.80 -3.78 19.78
N TRP A 129 2.70 -3.06 20.08
CA TRP A 129 1.49 -3.11 19.26
C TRP A 129 1.72 -2.58 17.84
N ARG A 130 2.39 -1.43 17.70
CA ARG A 130 2.72 -0.84 16.40
C ARG A 130 3.62 -1.78 15.58
N ASP A 131 4.61 -2.41 16.21
CA ASP A 131 5.47 -3.41 15.59
C ASP A 131 4.68 -4.62 15.09
N MET A 132 3.70 -5.08 15.86
CA MET A 132 2.81 -6.17 15.47
C MET A 132 1.96 -5.80 14.25
N ILE A 133 1.33 -4.62 14.24
CA ILE A 133 0.52 -4.15 13.10
C ILE A 133 1.36 -4.03 11.82
N VAL A 134 2.54 -3.40 11.93
CA VAL A 134 3.45 -3.18 10.79
C VAL A 134 4.08 -4.50 10.32
N GLY A 135 4.48 -5.36 11.24
CA GLY A 135 5.02 -6.69 10.93
C GLY A 135 4.00 -7.56 10.18
N SER A 136 2.75 -7.59 10.65
CA SER A 136 1.67 -8.32 9.97
C SER A 136 1.49 -7.83 8.53
N LEU A 137 1.41 -6.51 8.34
CA LEU A 137 1.23 -5.90 7.02
C LEU A 137 2.42 -6.18 6.09
N PHE A 138 3.63 -5.83 6.50
CA PHE A 138 4.78 -5.82 5.58
C PHE A 138 5.51 -7.17 5.51
N ARG A 139 5.97 -7.70 6.65
CA ARG A 139 6.73 -8.96 6.70
C ARG A 139 5.85 -10.16 6.39
N ASP A 140 4.66 -10.23 6.99
CA ASP A 140 3.87 -11.46 7.00
C ASP A 140 2.88 -11.55 5.83
N MET A 141 2.48 -10.41 5.23
CA MET A 141 1.59 -10.37 4.08
C MET A 141 2.26 -9.85 2.80
N LEU A 142 2.74 -8.61 2.78
CA LEU A 142 3.22 -8.01 1.52
C LEU A 142 4.49 -8.68 0.99
N LYS A 143 5.47 -8.99 1.86
CA LYS A 143 6.70 -9.67 1.44
C LYS A 143 6.43 -11.01 0.73
N PRO A 144 5.70 -11.99 1.29
CA PRO A 144 5.47 -13.27 0.60
C PRO A 144 4.68 -13.10 -0.70
N LEU A 145 3.76 -12.13 -0.79
CA LEU A 145 3.08 -11.79 -2.05
C LEU A 145 4.09 -11.26 -3.10
N TRP A 146 4.99 -10.36 -2.70
CA TRP A 146 6.01 -9.81 -3.59
C TRP A 146 7.04 -10.84 -4.05
N GLU A 147 7.42 -11.78 -3.19
CA GLU A 147 8.28 -12.89 -3.57
C GLU A 147 7.58 -13.82 -4.57
N THR A 148 6.26 -14.05 -4.42
CA THR A 148 5.49 -14.84 -5.39
C THR A 148 5.35 -14.11 -6.73
N PHE A 149 5.06 -12.81 -6.73
CA PHE A 149 5.02 -12.02 -7.97
C PHE A 149 6.37 -12.02 -8.69
N ASN A 150 7.48 -11.89 -7.95
CA ASN A 150 8.82 -11.97 -8.52
C ASN A 150 9.11 -13.35 -9.11
N ARG A 151 8.77 -14.43 -8.41
CA ARG A 151 9.00 -15.80 -8.86
C ARG A 151 8.20 -16.14 -10.12
N VAL A 152 6.90 -15.82 -10.13
CA VAL A 152 5.98 -16.15 -11.24
C VAL A 152 6.25 -15.31 -12.49
N THR A 153 6.59 -14.02 -12.33
CA THR A 153 6.64 -13.09 -13.48
C THR A 153 8.04 -12.53 -13.79
N GLY A 154 9.01 -12.73 -12.91
CA GLY A 154 10.32 -12.08 -13.00
C GLY A 154 10.33 -10.58 -12.64
N ILE A 155 9.19 -9.97 -12.29
CA ILE A 155 9.13 -8.54 -11.93
C ILE A 155 10.08 -8.23 -10.76
N SER A 156 10.85 -7.14 -10.88
CA SER A 156 11.84 -6.79 -9.85
C SER A 156 11.19 -6.51 -8.50
N ARG A 157 11.67 -7.18 -7.45
CA ARG A 157 11.30 -6.89 -6.04
C ARG A 157 11.49 -5.42 -5.67
N ARG A 158 12.49 -4.75 -6.26
CA ARG A 158 12.72 -3.32 -6.07
C ARG A 158 11.54 -2.48 -6.55
N ILE A 159 10.91 -2.86 -7.67
CA ILE A 159 9.72 -2.17 -8.21
C ILE A 159 8.52 -2.37 -7.29
N LEU A 160 8.29 -3.60 -6.82
CA LEU A 160 7.20 -3.94 -5.91
C LEU A 160 7.30 -3.18 -4.58
N TRP A 161 8.48 -3.18 -3.97
CA TRP A 161 8.72 -2.44 -2.73
C TRP A 161 8.68 -0.93 -2.91
N GLU A 162 9.13 -0.38 -4.04
CA GLU A 162 8.98 1.06 -4.29
C GLU A 162 7.52 1.44 -4.58
N ASN A 163 6.76 0.61 -5.32
CA ASN A 163 5.32 0.79 -5.47
C ASN A 163 4.64 0.87 -4.10
N THR A 164 5.01 -0.03 -3.18
CA THR A 164 4.53 -0.03 -1.79
C THR A 164 4.91 1.26 -1.06
N ALA A 165 6.20 1.61 -1.05
CA ALA A 165 6.71 2.75 -0.31
C ALA A 165 6.08 4.09 -0.75
N VAL A 166 5.86 4.26 -2.06
CA VAL A 166 5.22 5.45 -2.61
C VAL A 166 3.76 5.59 -2.13
N ARG A 167 3.06 4.48 -1.88
CA ARG A 167 1.69 4.52 -1.33
C ARG A 167 1.68 4.91 0.14
N VAL A 168 2.64 4.44 0.93
CA VAL A 168 2.84 4.91 2.31
C VAL A 168 3.12 6.42 2.32
N TYR A 169 4.04 6.91 1.49
CA TYR A 169 4.32 8.35 1.42
C TYR A 169 3.08 9.15 1.04
N SER A 170 2.31 8.69 0.04
CA SER A 170 1.09 9.39 -0.38
C SER A 170 0.00 9.39 0.69
N LEU A 171 -0.02 8.40 1.58
CA LEU A 171 -0.94 8.38 2.71
C LEU A 171 -0.57 9.46 3.72
N TYR A 172 0.67 9.43 4.22
CA TYR A 172 1.15 10.34 5.27
C TYR A 172 1.35 11.78 4.77
N ASP A 173 1.98 11.98 3.61
CA ASP A 173 2.32 13.30 3.07
C ASP A 173 1.10 14.02 2.44
N LYS A 174 -0.04 13.35 2.19
CA LYS A 174 -1.18 13.96 1.48
C LYS A 174 -2.55 13.66 2.08
N ARG A 175 -2.86 12.38 2.33
CA ARG A 175 -4.21 12.02 2.81
C ARG A 175 -4.40 12.41 4.27
N MET A 176 -3.39 12.20 5.11
CA MET A 176 -3.42 12.54 6.54
C MET A 176 -3.18 14.03 6.81
N GLU A 177 -2.65 14.79 5.85
CA GLU A 177 -2.49 16.25 5.97
C GLU A 177 -3.82 16.97 6.27
N LYS A 178 -4.95 16.38 5.84
CA LYS A 178 -6.30 16.87 6.09
C LYS A 178 -6.78 16.70 7.54
N VAL A 179 -6.03 16.00 8.39
CA VAL A 179 -6.38 15.83 9.80
C VAL A 179 -6.02 17.11 10.55
N GLU A 180 -7.03 17.76 11.14
CA GLU A 180 -6.90 19.07 11.78
C GLU A 180 -6.47 18.99 13.25
N ASP A 181 -6.87 17.93 13.97
CA ASP A 181 -6.57 17.75 15.38
C ASP A 181 -5.05 17.73 15.64
N PRO A 182 -4.50 18.65 16.46
CA PRO A 182 -3.06 18.75 16.71
C PRO A 182 -2.44 17.51 17.36
N LEU A 183 -3.16 16.84 18.26
CA LEU A 183 -2.66 15.64 18.96
C LEU A 183 -2.60 14.46 18.00
N ILE A 184 -3.63 14.29 17.17
CA ILE A 184 -3.63 13.26 16.13
C ILE A 184 -2.54 13.55 15.10
N ARG A 185 -2.34 14.83 14.74
CA ARG A 185 -1.29 15.26 13.82
C ARG A 185 0.10 14.92 14.33
N GLN A 186 0.37 15.23 15.59
CA GLN A 186 1.62 14.87 16.24
C GLN A 186 1.84 13.35 16.22
N ARG A 187 0.80 12.56 16.51
CA ARG A 187 0.89 11.09 16.52
C ARG A 187 1.21 10.52 15.14
N TYR A 188 0.48 10.88 14.08
CA TYR A 188 0.75 10.31 12.76
C TYR A 188 2.11 10.76 12.21
N GLN A 189 2.57 11.96 12.54
CA GLN A 189 3.91 12.43 12.17
C GLN A 189 5.00 11.63 12.89
N ALA A 190 4.83 11.36 14.19
CA ALA A 190 5.74 10.53 14.96
C ALA A 190 5.76 9.07 14.46
N ASP A 191 4.60 8.51 14.10
CA ASP A 191 4.51 7.18 13.50
C ASP A 191 5.19 7.13 12.13
N PHE A 192 5.06 8.18 11.33
CA PHE A 192 5.71 8.23 10.02
C PHE A 192 7.23 8.35 10.13
N ASP A 193 7.72 9.20 11.04
CA ASP A 193 9.14 9.31 11.33
C ASP A 193 9.69 7.96 11.81
N TRP A 194 9.01 7.31 12.74
CA TRP A 194 9.38 5.99 13.21
C TRP A 194 9.42 4.97 12.06
N LEU A 195 8.38 4.88 11.23
CA LEU A 195 8.33 3.98 10.05
C LEU A 195 9.51 4.18 9.10
N LEU A 196 9.96 5.43 8.93
CA LEU A 196 11.05 5.78 8.02
C LEU A 196 12.43 5.59 8.65
N ASN A 197 12.59 5.90 9.93
CA ASN A 197 13.91 6.13 10.51
C ASN A 197 14.29 5.16 11.61
N GLN A 198 13.31 4.55 12.29
CA GLN A 198 13.52 3.80 13.54
C GLN A 198 13.02 2.35 13.44
N ALA A 199 12.00 2.09 12.62
CA ALA A 199 11.44 0.75 12.42
C ALA A 199 12.51 -0.24 11.94
N ASP A 200 12.65 -1.35 12.66
CA ASP A 200 13.59 -2.42 12.35
C ASP A 200 13.30 -3.00 10.96
N PRO A 201 14.30 -3.16 10.07
CA PRO A 201 14.15 -3.85 8.79
C PRO A 201 13.41 -5.19 8.84
N ALA A 202 13.51 -5.92 9.96
CA ALA A 202 12.81 -7.18 10.20
C ALA A 202 11.28 -7.03 10.18
N LEU A 203 10.72 -5.87 10.50
CA LEU A 203 9.29 -5.59 10.37
C LEU A 203 8.80 -5.60 8.91
N PHE A 204 9.72 -5.41 7.95
CA PHE A 204 9.45 -5.56 6.52
C PHE A 204 9.86 -6.92 5.98
N GLY A 205 10.47 -7.76 6.83
CA GLY A 205 11.08 -9.04 6.44
C GLY A 205 12.29 -8.89 5.54
N LEU A 206 12.96 -7.74 5.55
CA LEU A 206 14.11 -7.41 4.69
C LEU A 206 15.34 -7.09 5.53
N SER A 207 16.52 -7.11 4.91
CA SER A 207 17.77 -6.63 5.52
C SER A 207 17.90 -5.10 5.51
N TYR A 208 16.93 -4.38 4.93
CA TYR A 208 16.90 -2.92 4.88
C TYR A 208 15.46 -2.41 5.01
N ASN A 209 15.27 -1.20 5.53
CA ASN A 209 13.96 -0.56 5.56
C ASN A 209 13.59 -0.03 4.14
N PRO A 210 12.58 -0.60 3.46
CA PRO A 210 12.22 -0.20 2.10
C PRO A 210 11.62 1.21 2.05
N LEU A 211 10.89 1.62 3.09
CA LEU A 211 10.32 2.96 3.18
C LEU A 211 11.41 4.03 3.28
N LYS A 212 12.50 3.76 4.00
CA LYS A 212 13.68 4.63 4.02
C LYS A 212 14.43 4.61 2.70
N HIS A 213 14.71 3.40 2.18
CA HIS A 213 15.56 3.20 1.02
C HIS A 213 15.07 3.94 -0.23
N PHE A 214 13.76 3.94 -0.49
CA PHE A 214 13.19 4.58 -1.67
C PHE A 214 12.90 6.07 -1.50
N ARG A 215 12.88 6.61 -0.28
CA ARG A 215 12.56 8.02 -0.03
C ARG A 215 13.72 8.91 -0.47
N ARG A 216 13.56 9.60 -1.60
CA ARG A 216 14.54 10.58 -2.12
C ARG A 216 14.15 12.02 -1.77
N PRO A 217 15.11 12.96 -1.75
CA PRO A 217 14.81 14.38 -1.76
C PRO A 217 13.93 14.74 -2.95
N GLN A 218 13.08 15.76 -2.79
CA GLN A 218 12.33 16.29 -3.92
C GLN A 218 13.27 17.00 -4.90
N THR A 219 12.90 16.97 -6.17
CA THR A 219 13.53 17.77 -7.23
C THR A 219 12.63 18.97 -7.49
N VAL A 220 13.18 20.17 -7.38
CA VAL A 220 12.47 21.41 -7.71
C VAL A 220 12.42 21.54 -9.24
N LEU A 221 11.21 21.74 -9.76
CA LEU A 221 10.94 22.01 -11.17
C LEU A 221 10.56 23.49 -11.27
N GLU A 222 11.56 24.36 -11.37
CA GLU A 222 11.38 25.81 -11.31
C GLU A 222 10.38 26.33 -12.34
N ALA A 223 10.48 25.85 -13.59
CA ALA A 223 9.57 26.21 -14.68
C ALA A 223 8.09 25.85 -14.41
N GLU A 224 7.84 24.91 -13.49
CA GLU A 224 6.49 24.43 -13.15
C GLU A 224 6.05 24.84 -11.75
N GLY A 225 6.90 25.59 -11.00
CA GLY A 225 6.61 26.03 -9.64
C GLY A 225 6.33 24.89 -8.65
N LYS A 226 6.82 23.67 -8.92
CA LYS A 226 6.48 22.47 -8.13
C LYS A 226 7.69 21.65 -7.71
N SER A 227 7.52 20.88 -6.64
CA SER A 227 8.58 20.04 -6.06
C SER A 227 8.17 18.56 -6.08
N VAL A 228 8.85 17.75 -6.89
CA VAL A 228 8.46 16.35 -7.14
C VAL A 228 9.48 15.38 -6.55
N ARG A 229 9.01 14.46 -5.72
CA ARG A 229 9.81 13.30 -5.28
C ARG A 229 9.74 12.20 -6.32
N PHE A 230 10.62 12.27 -7.32
CA PHE A 230 10.71 11.24 -8.35
C PHE A 230 11.10 9.88 -7.78
N ARG A 231 10.44 8.85 -8.30
CA ARG A 231 10.73 7.45 -7.99
C ARG A 231 12.12 7.05 -8.51
N ARG A 232 12.64 5.92 -8.04
CA ARG A 232 13.86 5.27 -8.54
C ARG A 232 13.56 4.26 -9.63
N THR A 233 12.39 3.62 -9.60
CA THR A 233 11.95 2.63 -10.59
C THR A 233 10.67 3.04 -11.29
N CYS A 234 10.53 2.61 -12.55
CA CYS A 234 9.27 2.73 -13.28
C CYS A 234 8.30 1.65 -12.80
N CYS A 235 7.00 1.94 -12.80
CA CYS A 235 5.95 0.96 -12.51
C CYS A 235 5.26 0.41 -13.76
N PHE A 236 5.70 0.84 -14.94
CA PHE A 236 5.17 0.46 -16.25
C PHE A 236 3.72 0.86 -16.53
N TYR A 237 3.16 1.79 -15.76
CA TYR A 237 1.81 2.31 -16.03
C TYR A 237 1.65 2.88 -17.45
N TYR A 238 2.71 3.52 -17.97
CA TYR A 238 2.69 4.11 -19.31
C TYR A 238 2.54 3.07 -20.44
N ASP A 239 2.96 1.82 -20.21
CA ASP A 239 2.80 0.71 -21.16
C ASP A 239 1.39 0.10 -21.11
N ALA A 240 0.59 0.43 -20.08
CA ALA A 240 -0.76 -0.10 -19.87
C ALA A 240 -1.86 0.98 -20.00
N SER A 241 -1.49 2.19 -20.42
CA SER A 241 -2.40 3.33 -20.56
C SER A 241 -2.56 3.69 -22.04
N ASN A 242 -3.79 3.94 -22.48
CA ASN A 242 -4.09 4.47 -23.81
C ASN A 242 -5.13 5.61 -23.69
N PRO A 243 -4.78 6.88 -23.96
CA PRO A 243 -3.46 7.35 -24.42
C PRO A 243 -2.34 7.12 -23.39
N VAL A 244 -1.08 7.17 -23.84
CA VAL A 244 0.09 6.95 -22.98
C VAL A 244 0.16 8.01 -21.89
N GLU A 245 0.16 7.57 -20.63
CA GLU A 245 0.19 8.41 -19.44
C GLU A 245 1.33 8.01 -18.49
N TYR A 246 1.89 9.01 -17.81
CA TYR A 246 2.93 8.79 -16.81
C TYR A 246 2.41 9.13 -15.42
N CYS A 247 2.92 8.40 -14.42
CA CYS A 247 2.67 8.76 -13.02
C CYS A 247 3.23 10.16 -12.72
N SER A 248 2.58 10.90 -11.82
CA SER A 248 3.01 12.25 -11.41
C SER A 248 4.42 12.34 -10.81
N ASN A 249 4.98 11.21 -10.35
CA ASN A 249 6.36 11.07 -9.87
C ASN A 249 7.19 10.06 -10.67
N CYS A 250 6.82 9.81 -11.93
CA CYS A 250 7.47 8.85 -12.82
C CYS A 250 8.97 9.16 -13.00
N PRO A 251 9.88 8.19 -12.85
CA PRO A 251 11.31 8.45 -13.00
C PRO A 251 11.70 8.82 -14.44
N LEU A 252 10.90 8.42 -15.43
CA LEU A 252 11.12 8.71 -16.84
C LEU A 252 10.92 10.21 -17.17
N LEU A 253 10.15 10.91 -16.34
CA LEU A 253 9.92 12.35 -16.45
C LEU A 253 10.91 13.18 -15.64
N ARG A 254 11.85 12.54 -14.92
CA ARG A 254 12.81 13.27 -14.11
C ARG A 254 13.79 14.03 -15.02
N PRO A 255 13.95 15.36 -14.86
CA PRO A 255 14.94 16.09 -15.63
C PRO A 255 16.34 15.51 -15.43
N LYS A 256 17.09 15.35 -16.54
CA LYS A 256 18.52 15.03 -16.45
C LYS A 256 19.22 16.22 -15.80
N LYS A 257 20.15 15.97 -14.88
CA LYS A 257 21.03 17.05 -14.40
C LYS A 257 21.74 17.62 -15.62
N CYS A 258 21.63 18.93 -15.85
CA CYS A 258 22.58 19.62 -16.72
C CYS A 258 23.98 19.29 -16.17
N ARG A 259 24.82 18.69 -17.02
CA ARG A 259 26.22 18.42 -16.66
C ARG A 259 26.99 19.71 -16.64
#